data_AF-A0A7D5P1R7-F1
#
_entry.id   AF-A0A7D5P1R7-F1
#
_cell.length_a   1.000
_cell.length_b   1.000
_cell.length_c   1.000
_cell.angle_alpha   90.00
_cell.angle_beta   90.00
_cell.angle_gamma   90.00
#
_symmetry.space_group_name_H-M   'P 1'
#
loop_
_entity.id
_entity.type
_entity.pdbx_description
1 polymer ?
#
loop_
_entity_poly.entity_id
_entity_poly.type
_entity_poly.pdbx_seq_one_letter_code
_entity_poly.pdbx_strand_id
1 'polypeptide(L)'
;MLEQLKQKEYTGSNRCLPCTVVNTVIALVVGAVIGRSSKRAGAVAIVVSGVLIYLRGYLVPGTPTLTKEYMPEWALELFGKEPPTTGGIEVDRDEEEAEFELDAEQFLHGVDAIEPCPDADDDCLVDEFGRRWHSEMESLQGREGLKPVVSDRFDLDESEFEIEPHDDARLLIVEGDHVAKWPSEAALIVDLASAGILAERSDRWDDLGTVQRGQVLRGLRIFLDTCPTSDEPVTMGEETVESCCSTRDVVAVTCAESGARLFEQPIAD
;
A
#
# COMPACT_ATOMS: atom_id res chain seq x y z
N MET A 1 -4.18 -28.43 -8.37
CA MET A 1 -4.02 -28.60 -9.84
C MET A 1 -4.48 -27.37 -10.61
N LEU A 2 -5.69 -26.83 -10.37
CA LEU A 2 -6.16 -25.58 -11.01
C LEU A 2 -5.38 -24.33 -10.53
N GLU A 3 -5.03 -24.26 -9.24
CA GLU A 3 -4.24 -23.14 -8.68
C GLU A 3 -2.83 -22.99 -9.29
N GLN A 4 -2.25 -24.07 -9.85
CA GLN A 4 -0.95 -24.02 -10.53
C GLN A 4 -1.04 -23.47 -11.96
N LEU A 5 -2.26 -23.43 -12.53
CA LEU A 5 -2.50 -22.88 -13.87
C LEU A 5 -2.89 -21.39 -13.81
N LYS A 6 -3.14 -20.86 -12.61
CA LYS A 6 -3.44 -19.45 -12.40
C LYS A 6 -2.16 -18.64 -12.41
N GLN A 7 -2.17 -17.52 -13.11
CA GLN A 7 -1.12 -16.50 -12.99
C GLN A 7 -1.49 -15.57 -11.83
N LYS A 8 -0.84 -15.75 -10.68
CA LYS A 8 -1.16 -15.00 -9.45
C LYS A 8 -0.89 -13.50 -9.57
N GLU A 9 -0.03 -13.13 -10.51
CA GLU A 9 0.32 -11.76 -10.87
C GLU A 9 -0.87 -11.01 -11.50
N TYR A 10 -1.87 -11.74 -12.04
CA TYR A 10 -3.02 -11.19 -12.78
C TYR A 10 -4.38 -11.71 -12.29
N THR A 11 -4.40 -12.53 -11.24
CA THR A 11 -5.60 -13.17 -10.70
C THR A 11 -5.64 -13.04 -9.17
N GLY A 12 -6.80 -13.29 -8.55
CA GLY A 12 -6.96 -13.08 -7.11
C GLY A 12 -7.05 -11.60 -6.76
N SER A 13 -6.26 -11.15 -5.78
CA SER A 13 -6.23 -9.77 -5.32
C SER A 13 -5.58 -8.79 -6.31
N ASN A 14 -4.62 -9.27 -7.11
CA ASN A 14 -4.01 -8.48 -8.20
C ASN A 14 -4.96 -8.22 -9.38
N ARG A 15 -6.21 -8.71 -9.33
CA ARG A 15 -7.15 -8.63 -10.46
C ARG A 15 -7.89 -7.30 -10.50
N CYS A 16 -7.81 -6.62 -11.64
CA CYS A 16 -8.59 -5.41 -11.87
C CYS A 16 -10.04 -5.74 -12.28
N LEU A 17 -11.02 -5.27 -11.50
CA LEU A 17 -12.46 -5.45 -11.79
C LEU A 17 -12.86 -4.76 -13.10
N PRO A 18 -12.52 -3.49 -13.37
CA PRO A 18 -12.74 -2.87 -14.68
C PRO A 18 -12.14 -3.65 -15.85
N CYS A 19 -10.90 -4.14 -15.74
CA CYS A 19 -10.29 -4.98 -16.78
C CYS A 19 -11.04 -6.29 -16.97
N THR A 20 -11.55 -6.88 -15.89
CA THR A 20 -12.40 -8.09 -15.96
C THR A 20 -13.70 -7.80 -16.72
N VAL A 21 -14.36 -6.67 -16.44
CA VAL A 21 -15.57 -6.25 -17.14
C VAL A 21 -15.29 -6.07 -18.62
N VAL A 22 -14.25 -5.31 -18.98
CA VAL A 22 -13.88 -5.07 -20.39
C VAL A 22 -13.56 -6.39 -21.11
N ASN A 23 -12.73 -7.26 -20.53
CA ASN A 23 -12.43 -8.56 -21.13
C ASN A 23 -13.69 -9.42 -21.31
N THR A 24 -14.62 -9.38 -20.35
CA THR A 24 -15.89 -10.11 -20.44
C THR A 24 -16.77 -9.55 -21.56
N VAL A 25 -16.88 -8.22 -21.68
CA VAL A 25 -17.62 -7.56 -22.77
C VAL A 25 -17.02 -7.93 -24.13
N ILE A 26 -15.70 -7.88 -24.28
CA ILE A 26 -15.02 -8.27 -25.53
C ILE A 26 -15.31 -9.75 -25.84
N ALA A 27 -15.22 -10.64 -24.86
CA ALA A 27 -15.54 -12.06 -25.04
C ALA A 27 -16.97 -12.30 -25.53
N LEU A 28 -17.95 -11.57 -24.97
CA LEU A 28 -19.35 -11.65 -25.38
C LEU A 28 -19.56 -11.10 -26.80
N VAL A 29 -18.93 -9.97 -27.15
CA VAL A 29 -19.01 -9.37 -28.48
C VAL A 29 -18.41 -10.30 -29.53
N VAL A 30 -17.21 -10.82 -29.30
CA VAL A 30 -16.54 -11.78 -30.19
C VAL A 30 -17.37 -13.06 -30.33
N GLY A 31 -17.87 -13.58 -29.21
CA GLY A 31 -18.77 -14.73 -29.19
C GLY A 31 -20.04 -14.52 -30.01
N ALA A 32 -20.67 -13.35 -29.90
CA ALA A 32 -21.87 -12.99 -30.66
C ALA A 32 -21.59 -12.86 -32.16
N VAL A 33 -20.44 -12.27 -32.54
CA VAL A 33 -20.01 -12.15 -33.94
C VAL A 33 -19.78 -13.54 -34.56
N ILE A 34 -19.05 -14.43 -33.89
CA ILE A 34 -18.85 -15.82 -34.34
C ILE A 34 -20.18 -16.59 -34.37
N GLY A 35 -21.04 -16.32 -33.39
CA GLY A 35 -22.38 -16.89 -33.24
C GLY A 35 -23.31 -16.61 -34.42
N ARG A 36 -23.10 -15.51 -35.17
CA ARG A 36 -23.85 -15.21 -36.41
C ARG A 36 -23.64 -16.27 -37.49
N SER A 37 -22.47 -16.91 -37.53
CA SER A 37 -22.17 -17.99 -38.47
C SER A 37 -22.46 -19.37 -37.88
N SER A 38 -22.11 -19.57 -36.60
CA SER A 38 -22.36 -20.83 -35.89
C SER A 38 -22.57 -20.60 -34.40
N LYS A 39 -23.79 -20.88 -33.92
CA LYS A 39 -24.14 -20.75 -32.50
C LYS A 39 -23.25 -21.60 -31.59
N ARG A 40 -22.88 -22.81 -32.03
CA ARG A 40 -21.97 -23.70 -31.28
C ARG A 40 -20.56 -23.11 -31.20
N ALA A 41 -20.05 -22.57 -32.30
CA ALA A 41 -18.72 -21.95 -32.31
C ALA A 41 -18.66 -20.69 -31.43
N GLY A 42 -19.72 -19.86 -31.45
CA GLY A 42 -19.81 -18.70 -30.56
C GLY A 42 -19.84 -19.09 -29.08
N ALA A 43 -20.60 -20.13 -28.72
CA ALA A 43 -20.64 -20.65 -27.35
C ALA A 43 -19.27 -21.19 -26.89
N VAL A 44 -18.58 -21.95 -27.74
CA VAL A 44 -17.22 -22.44 -27.44
C VAL A 44 -16.26 -21.27 -27.26
N ALA A 45 -16.32 -20.24 -28.11
CA ALA A 45 -15.47 -19.07 -27.99
C ALA A 45 -15.68 -18.34 -26.64
N ILE A 46 -16.92 -18.16 -26.20
CA ILE A 46 -17.24 -17.55 -24.89
C ILE A 46 -16.69 -18.40 -23.74
N VAL A 47 -16.89 -19.72 -23.78
CA VAL A 47 -16.38 -20.62 -22.73
C VAL A 47 -14.86 -20.58 -22.65
N VAL A 48 -14.17 -20.68 -23.79
CA VAL A 48 -12.70 -20.61 -23.83
C VAL A 48 -12.21 -19.25 -23.33
N SER A 49 -12.88 -18.16 -23.73
CA SER A 49 -12.58 -16.81 -23.26
C SER A 49 -12.75 -16.67 -21.74
N GLY A 50 -13.85 -17.20 -21.20
CA GLY A 50 -14.10 -17.21 -19.76
C GLY A 50 -13.04 -18.01 -18.99
N VAL A 51 -12.59 -19.15 -19.53
CA VAL A 51 -11.48 -19.93 -18.96
C VAL A 51 -10.17 -19.14 -18.98
N LEU A 52 -9.84 -18.44 -20.07
CA LEU A 52 -8.65 -17.60 -20.14
C LEU A 52 -8.71 -16.44 -19.15
N ILE A 53 -9.84 -15.76 -19.05
CA ILE A 53 -10.06 -14.67 -18.10
C ILE A 53 -9.98 -15.15 -16.65
N TYR A 54 -10.45 -16.38 -16.37
CA TYR A 54 -10.40 -16.98 -15.03
C TYR A 54 -8.99 -17.42 -14.64
N LEU A 55 -8.23 -18.01 -15.56
CA LEU A 55 -6.90 -18.55 -15.28
C LEU A 55 -5.80 -17.50 -15.40
N ARG A 56 -5.94 -16.52 -16.30
CA ARG A 56 -4.88 -15.54 -16.61
C ARG A 56 -5.24 -14.09 -16.34
N GLY A 57 -6.51 -13.78 -16.08
CA GLY A 57 -6.94 -12.40 -15.86
C GLY A 57 -7.16 -11.56 -17.13
N TYR A 58 -6.71 -12.03 -18.29
CA TYR A 58 -6.85 -11.33 -19.58
C TYR A 58 -7.33 -12.27 -20.71
N LEU A 59 -8.00 -11.68 -21.70
CA LEU A 59 -8.53 -12.41 -22.85
C LEU A 59 -7.47 -12.65 -23.94
N VAL A 60 -6.64 -11.66 -24.23
CA VAL A 60 -5.64 -11.69 -25.31
C VAL A 60 -4.24 -11.83 -24.72
N PRO A 61 -3.44 -12.85 -25.11
CA PRO A 61 -2.06 -12.97 -24.63
C PRO A 61 -1.21 -11.72 -24.94
N GLY A 62 -0.43 -11.26 -23.96
CA GLY A 62 0.43 -10.08 -24.08
C GLY A 62 -0.25 -8.74 -23.80
N THR A 63 -1.57 -8.72 -23.56
CA THR A 63 -2.27 -7.47 -23.18
C THR A 63 -1.66 -6.81 -21.94
N PRO A 64 -1.30 -7.54 -20.86
CA PRO A 64 -0.69 -6.90 -19.68
C PRO A 64 0.61 -6.17 -19.99
N THR A 65 1.49 -6.78 -20.81
CA THR A 65 2.74 -6.16 -21.25
C THR A 65 2.47 -4.88 -22.04
N LEU A 66 1.53 -4.94 -22.99
CA LEU A 66 1.15 -3.78 -23.80
C LEU A 66 0.53 -2.66 -22.96
N THR A 67 -0.31 -2.99 -21.97
CA THR A 67 -0.90 -1.97 -21.09
C THR A 67 0.15 -1.35 -20.17
N LYS A 68 1.07 -2.15 -19.62
CA LYS A 68 2.15 -1.64 -18.77
C LYS A 68 3.08 -0.67 -19.50
N GLU A 69 3.36 -0.95 -20.77
CA GLU A 69 4.36 -0.20 -21.55
C GLU A 69 3.77 0.97 -22.35
N TYR A 70 2.49 0.89 -22.76
CA TYR A 70 1.90 1.86 -23.70
C TYR A 70 0.58 2.48 -23.26
N MET A 71 -0.03 2.05 -22.14
CA MET A 71 -1.29 2.65 -21.69
C MET A 71 -1.02 4.03 -21.06
N PRO A 72 -1.59 5.11 -21.61
CA PRO A 72 -1.37 6.43 -21.05
C PRO A 72 -2.11 6.60 -19.71
N GLU A 73 -1.57 7.44 -18.82
CA GLU A 73 -2.06 7.63 -17.43
C GLU A 73 -3.56 7.99 -17.36
N TRP A 74 -4.04 8.87 -18.24
CA TRP A 74 -5.47 9.22 -18.31
C TRP A 74 -6.40 8.02 -18.58
N ALA A 75 -5.90 6.98 -19.25
CA ALA A 75 -6.67 5.77 -19.49
C ALA A 75 -6.70 4.87 -18.25
N LEU A 76 -5.63 4.88 -17.44
CA LEU A 76 -5.57 4.19 -16.15
C LEU A 76 -6.51 4.84 -15.13
N GLU A 77 -6.58 6.17 -15.09
CA GLU A 77 -7.55 6.93 -14.29
C GLU A 77 -9.00 6.52 -14.59
N LEU A 78 -9.32 6.35 -15.89
CA LEU A 78 -10.63 5.85 -16.35
C LEU A 78 -10.96 4.43 -15.86
N PHE A 79 -9.94 3.65 -15.47
CA PHE A 79 -10.09 2.35 -14.83
C PHE A 79 -10.09 2.43 -13.29
N GLY A 80 -10.23 3.62 -12.70
CA GLY A 80 -10.15 3.84 -11.26
C GLY A 80 -8.77 3.49 -10.70
N LYS A 81 -7.73 3.74 -11.49
CA LYS A 81 -6.32 3.51 -11.12
C LYS A 81 -5.63 4.86 -11.10
N GLU A 82 -5.82 5.59 -10.01
CA GLU A 82 -4.85 6.63 -9.67
C GLU A 82 -3.50 5.97 -9.37
N PRO A 83 -2.38 6.61 -9.69
CA PRO A 83 -1.11 6.22 -9.10
C PRO A 83 -1.32 6.30 -7.58
N PRO A 84 -1.22 5.19 -6.83
CA PRO A 84 -1.38 5.26 -5.39
C PRO A 84 -0.33 6.24 -4.89
N THR A 85 -0.77 7.32 -4.27
CA THR A 85 0.10 8.18 -3.48
C THR A 85 0.72 7.26 -2.44
N THR A 86 2.03 7.06 -2.56
CA THR A 86 2.83 6.05 -1.86
C THR A 86 2.40 5.85 -0.40
N GLY A 87 1.59 4.81 -0.14
CA GLY A 87 1.21 4.36 1.20
C GLY A 87 0.79 5.47 2.17
N GLY A 88 0.05 6.45 1.65
CA GLY A 88 -0.42 7.61 2.39
C GLY A 88 -1.94 7.70 2.39
N ILE A 89 -2.43 8.72 3.06
CA ILE A 89 -3.84 8.97 3.26
C ILE A 89 -4.45 9.48 1.94
N GLU A 90 -5.34 8.69 1.32
CA GLU A 90 -6.06 9.09 0.10
C GLU A 90 -7.23 9.99 0.53
N VAL A 91 -7.00 11.31 0.54
CA VAL A 91 -8.10 12.28 0.61
C VAL A 91 -8.45 12.66 -0.82
N ASP A 92 -9.73 12.54 -1.16
CA ASP A 92 -10.31 12.90 -2.46
C ASP A 92 -9.81 14.30 -2.84
N ARG A 93 -9.14 14.40 -4.00
CA ARG A 93 -8.51 15.63 -4.49
C ARG A 93 -9.56 16.55 -5.08
N ASP A 94 -10.44 17.07 -4.25
CA ASP A 94 -11.21 18.27 -4.55
C ASP A 94 -11.18 19.19 -3.33
N GLU A 95 -10.75 20.43 -3.59
CA GLU A 95 -10.74 21.61 -2.70
C GLU A 95 -9.43 21.90 -1.94
N GLU A 96 -8.64 22.78 -2.56
CA GLU A 96 -7.86 23.87 -1.95
C GLU A 96 -7.14 23.58 -0.62
N GLU A 97 -5.83 23.31 -0.68
CA GLU A 97 -4.82 24.18 -0.06
C GLU A 97 -3.40 23.71 -0.39
N ALA A 98 -2.55 24.65 -0.79
CA ALA A 98 -1.11 24.49 -0.74
C ALA A 98 -0.69 24.47 0.74
N GLU A 99 -0.90 23.35 1.43
CA GLU A 99 -0.25 23.08 2.71
C GLU A 99 1.27 23.06 2.45
N PHE A 100 2.02 23.86 3.21
CA PHE A 100 3.48 23.85 3.17
C PHE A 100 3.97 22.39 3.25
N GLU A 101 4.78 21.94 2.29
CA GLU A 101 5.45 20.64 2.37
C GLU A 101 6.20 20.60 3.71
N LEU A 102 5.73 19.73 4.60
CA LEU A 102 6.40 19.51 5.87
C LEU A 102 7.71 18.79 5.58
N ASP A 103 8.81 19.40 5.99
CA ASP A 103 10.10 18.71 6.04
C ASP A 103 10.08 17.73 7.22
N ALA A 104 9.77 16.46 6.92
CA ALA A 104 9.65 15.40 7.91
C ALA A 104 10.98 15.13 8.62
N GLU A 105 12.11 15.23 7.92
CA GLU A 105 13.45 15.05 8.49
C GLU A 105 13.72 16.16 9.51
N GLN A 106 13.51 17.42 9.13
CA GLN A 106 13.64 18.55 10.05
C GLN A 106 12.72 18.43 11.27
N PHE A 107 11.49 17.93 11.08
CA PHE A 107 10.58 17.69 12.20
C PHE A 107 11.14 16.63 13.16
N LEU A 108 11.65 15.50 12.64
CA LEU A 108 12.21 14.40 13.43
C LEU A 108 13.48 14.81 14.19
N HIS A 109 14.36 15.62 13.60
CA HIS A 109 15.47 16.27 14.29
C HIS A 109 14.96 17.17 15.43
N GLY A 110 13.93 17.97 15.16
CA GLY A 110 13.37 18.91 16.14
C GLY A 110 12.73 18.26 17.38
N VAL A 111 12.45 16.96 17.35
CA VAL A 111 11.88 16.19 18.47
C VAL A 111 12.87 15.16 19.05
N ASP A 112 14.15 15.27 18.68
CA ASP A 112 15.23 14.35 19.08
C ASP A 112 14.87 12.88 18.81
N ALA A 113 14.21 12.61 17.67
CA ALA A 113 13.95 11.25 17.20
C ALA A 113 15.14 10.72 16.39
N ILE A 114 15.76 11.57 15.60
CA ILE A 114 16.95 11.28 14.79
C ILE A 114 18.05 12.30 15.08
N GLU A 115 19.29 11.89 14.83
CA GLU A 115 20.49 12.70 14.94
C GLU A 115 21.52 12.31 13.87
N PRO A 116 22.44 13.20 13.49
CA PRO A 116 23.48 12.86 12.53
C PRO A 116 24.33 11.68 13.02
N CYS A 117 24.55 10.69 12.15
CA CYS A 117 25.38 9.55 12.47
C CYS A 117 26.86 9.98 12.71
N PRO A 118 27.58 9.38 13.68
CA PRO A 118 28.98 9.73 13.94
C PRO A 118 29.96 9.41 12.79
N ASP A 119 29.66 8.38 12.01
CA ASP A 119 30.59 7.76 11.04
C ASP A 119 30.07 7.79 9.59
N ALA A 120 28.93 8.45 9.32
CA ALA A 120 28.30 8.54 8.01
C ALA A 120 27.66 9.92 7.79
N ASP A 121 27.54 10.34 6.54
CA ASP A 121 26.76 11.53 6.14
C ASP A 121 25.29 11.11 5.96
N ASP A 122 24.68 10.68 7.08
CA ASP A 122 23.34 10.11 7.16
C ASP A 122 22.77 10.37 8.57
N ASP A 123 21.48 10.13 8.75
CA ASP A 123 20.79 10.24 10.03
C ASP A 123 20.62 8.87 10.71
N CYS A 124 20.74 8.88 12.03
CA CYS A 124 20.62 7.73 12.91
C CYS A 124 19.49 7.97 13.91
N LEU A 125 18.81 6.92 14.36
CA LEU A 125 17.90 7.05 15.51
C LEU A 125 18.66 7.46 16.75
N VAL A 126 18.09 8.40 17.50
CA VAL A 126 18.55 8.68 18.85
C VAL A 126 18.30 7.45 19.71
N ASP A 127 19.35 6.96 20.37
CA ASP A 127 19.35 5.74 21.21
C ASP A 127 18.17 5.66 22.19
N GLU A 128 17.84 6.77 22.86
CA GLU A 128 16.73 6.83 23.80
C GLU A 128 15.37 6.73 23.11
N PHE A 129 15.22 7.41 21.97
CA PHE A 129 14.01 7.30 21.15
C PHE A 129 13.83 5.86 20.67
N GLY A 130 14.89 5.24 20.10
CA GLY A 130 14.84 3.87 19.59
C GLY A 130 14.42 2.84 20.65
N ARG A 131 14.97 2.92 21.87
CA ARG A 131 14.55 2.02 22.98
C ARG A 131 13.09 2.21 23.37
N ARG A 132 12.66 3.47 23.50
CA ARG A 132 11.27 3.77 23.86
C ARG A 132 10.32 3.31 22.76
N TRP A 133 10.68 3.54 21.51
CA TRP A 133 9.90 3.17 20.35
C TRP A 133 9.72 1.66 20.24
N HIS A 134 10.79 0.87 20.41
CA HIS A 134 10.68 -0.59 20.50
C HIS A 134 9.74 -1.05 21.62
N SER A 135 9.86 -0.46 22.82
CA SER A 135 8.97 -0.83 23.94
C SER A 135 7.50 -0.50 23.67
N GLU A 136 7.19 0.62 23.01
CA GLU A 136 5.83 0.94 22.59
C GLU A 136 5.31 -0.05 21.54
N MET A 137 6.13 -0.44 20.56
CA MET A 137 5.78 -1.43 19.55
C MET A 137 5.48 -2.81 20.16
N GLU A 138 6.30 -3.27 21.10
CA GLU A 138 6.06 -4.51 21.87
C GLU A 138 4.72 -4.46 22.63
N SER A 139 4.42 -3.30 23.25
CA SER A 139 3.16 -3.10 23.98
C SER A 139 1.95 -3.24 23.07
N LEU A 140 2.01 -2.68 21.85
CA LEU A 140 0.92 -2.72 20.90
C LEU A 140 0.65 -4.12 20.34
N GLN A 141 1.69 -4.91 20.11
CA GLN A 141 1.54 -6.31 19.67
C GLN A 141 0.82 -7.19 20.68
N GLY A 142 1.01 -6.92 21.98
CA GLY A 142 0.34 -7.66 23.05
C GLY A 142 -1.15 -7.36 23.20
N ARG A 143 -1.72 -6.42 22.42
CA ARG A 143 -3.12 -5.99 22.57
C ARG A 143 -4.09 -6.82 21.72
N GLU A 144 -5.29 -7.01 22.26
CA GLU A 144 -6.43 -7.56 21.51
C GLU A 144 -7.02 -6.46 20.61
N GLY A 145 -6.39 -6.23 19.47
CA GLY A 145 -6.84 -5.28 18.45
C GLY A 145 -6.27 -3.86 18.59
N LEU A 146 -6.10 -3.20 17.44
CA LEU A 146 -5.48 -1.88 17.33
C LEU A 146 -6.48 -0.74 17.13
N LYS A 147 -7.77 -1.06 16.92
CA LYS A 147 -8.81 -0.05 16.63
C LYS A 147 -8.91 1.05 17.71
N PRO A 148 -8.94 0.73 19.02
CA PRO A 148 -8.99 1.78 20.04
C PRO A 148 -7.74 2.65 20.07
N VAL A 149 -6.58 2.10 19.68
CA VAL A 149 -5.32 2.86 19.61
C VAL A 149 -5.33 3.79 18.40
N VAL A 150 -5.87 3.36 17.26
CA VAL A 150 -6.05 4.23 16.09
C VAL A 150 -7.01 5.38 16.42
N SER A 151 -8.12 5.09 17.11
CA SER A 151 -9.06 6.11 17.58
C SER A 151 -8.38 7.15 18.45
N ASP A 152 -7.61 6.71 19.46
CA ASP A 152 -6.84 7.58 20.35
C ASP A 152 -5.78 8.43 19.62
N ARG A 153 -4.98 7.82 18.74
CA ARG A 153 -3.82 8.48 18.10
C ARG A 153 -4.18 9.41 16.95
N PHE A 154 -5.32 9.18 16.31
CA PHE A 154 -5.77 9.95 15.15
C PHE A 154 -7.04 10.77 15.42
N ASP A 155 -7.54 10.80 16.66
CA ASP A 155 -8.75 11.51 17.07
C ASP A 155 -9.98 11.15 16.21
N LEU A 156 -10.19 9.84 16.03
CA LEU A 156 -11.28 9.30 15.23
C LEU A 156 -12.31 8.59 16.12
N ASP A 157 -13.61 8.78 15.88
CA ASP A 157 -14.64 8.03 16.58
C ASP A 157 -14.64 6.56 16.13
N GLU A 158 -14.54 5.60 17.06
CA GLU A 158 -14.51 4.17 16.74
C GLU A 158 -15.72 3.66 15.92
N SER A 159 -16.83 4.39 15.92
CA SER A 159 -18.02 4.07 15.12
C SER A 159 -17.99 4.61 13.69
N GLU A 160 -17.10 5.56 13.39
CA GLU A 160 -17.01 6.24 12.09
C GLU A 160 -15.95 5.66 11.17
N PHE A 161 -15.08 4.76 11.68
CA PHE A 161 -14.06 4.11 10.87
C PHE A 161 -13.95 2.60 11.07
N GLU A 162 -13.36 1.95 10.09
CA GLU A 162 -12.98 0.53 10.11
C GLU A 162 -11.52 0.35 9.65
N ILE A 163 -10.89 -0.72 10.13
CA ILE A 163 -9.57 -1.13 9.67
C ILE A 163 -9.73 -2.50 9.01
N GLU A 164 -9.70 -2.52 7.69
CA GLU A 164 -9.89 -3.73 6.92
C GLU A 164 -8.55 -4.31 6.46
N PRO A 165 -8.34 -5.65 6.59
CA PRO A 165 -7.21 -6.29 5.95
C PRO A 165 -7.43 -6.38 4.44
N HIS A 166 -6.41 -5.99 3.66
CA HIS A 166 -6.39 -6.14 2.21
C HIS A 166 -5.06 -6.75 1.76
N ASP A 167 -5.07 -8.05 1.48
CA ASP A 167 -3.84 -8.86 1.40
C ASP A 167 -2.99 -8.69 2.67
N ASP A 168 -1.74 -8.27 2.53
CA ASP A 168 -0.87 -7.97 3.66
C ASP A 168 -1.18 -6.61 4.29
N ALA A 169 -1.77 -5.69 3.52
CA ALA A 169 -2.03 -4.31 3.92
C ALA A 169 -3.15 -4.17 4.96
N ARG A 170 -3.18 -3.01 5.61
CA ARG A 170 -4.30 -2.54 6.45
C ARG A 170 -4.83 -1.25 5.84
N LEU A 171 -6.14 -1.19 5.59
CA LEU A 171 -6.83 -0.03 5.05
C LEU A 171 -7.64 0.63 6.16
N LEU A 172 -7.42 1.93 6.39
CA LEU A 172 -8.32 2.74 7.19
C LEU A 172 -9.44 3.25 6.29
N ILE A 173 -10.67 2.91 6.64
CA ILE A 173 -11.86 3.37 5.94
C ILE A 173 -12.66 4.25 6.89
N VAL A 174 -12.94 5.49 6.52
CA VAL A 174 -13.73 6.44 7.31
C VAL A 174 -14.96 6.82 6.47
N GLU A 175 -16.16 6.63 7.01
CA GLU A 175 -17.43 6.89 6.30
C GLU A 175 -17.58 6.22 4.91
N GLY A 176 -16.78 5.19 4.62
CA GLY A 176 -16.76 4.47 3.33
C GLY A 176 -15.62 4.87 2.40
N ASP A 177 -14.86 5.91 2.74
CA ASP A 177 -13.72 6.39 1.96
C ASP A 177 -12.39 5.85 2.50
N HIS A 178 -11.48 5.52 1.60
CA HIS A 178 -10.16 4.98 1.95
C HIS A 178 -9.24 6.10 2.44
N VAL A 179 -9.22 6.34 3.74
CA VAL A 179 -8.43 7.44 4.28
C VAL A 179 -6.99 7.05 4.52
N ALA A 180 -6.59 5.78 4.72
CA ALA A 180 -5.17 5.44 4.88
C ALA A 180 -4.83 4.02 4.45
N LYS A 181 -3.56 3.77 4.12
CA LYS A 181 -3.05 2.44 3.81
C LYS A 181 -1.69 2.18 4.43
N TRP A 182 -1.62 1.14 5.27
CA TRP A 182 -0.34 0.56 5.72
C TRP A 182 0.00 -0.69 4.90
N PRO A 183 1.27 -0.87 4.48
CA PRO A 183 1.67 -2.03 3.68
C PRO A 183 1.59 -3.34 4.47
N SER A 184 1.61 -3.29 5.80
CA SER A 184 1.38 -4.44 6.67
C SER A 184 0.82 -4.03 8.04
N GLU A 185 0.39 -5.01 8.83
CA GLU A 185 0.09 -4.78 10.25
C GLU A 185 1.31 -4.31 11.04
N ALA A 186 2.50 -4.83 10.70
CA ALA A 186 3.76 -4.38 11.28
C ALA A 186 3.98 -2.87 11.04
N ALA A 187 3.69 -2.37 9.83
CA ALA A 187 3.76 -0.95 9.53
C ALA A 187 2.72 -0.12 10.31
N LEU A 188 1.50 -0.65 10.51
CA LEU A 188 0.49 0.00 11.37
C LEU A 188 0.97 0.11 12.82
N ILE A 189 1.56 -0.95 13.37
CA ILE A 189 2.10 -0.95 14.74
C ILE A 189 3.20 0.11 14.90
N VAL A 190 4.12 0.17 13.93
CA VAL A 190 5.22 1.14 13.91
C VAL A 190 4.68 2.57 13.92
N ASP A 191 3.71 2.88 13.08
CA ASP A 191 3.10 4.20 13.01
C ASP A 191 2.35 4.56 14.29
N LEU A 192 1.61 3.62 14.86
CA LEU A 192 0.90 3.87 16.11
C LEU A 192 1.87 4.13 17.27
N ALA A 193 2.94 3.34 17.38
CA ALA A 193 3.98 3.57 18.38
C ALA A 193 4.64 4.94 18.19
N SER A 194 4.97 5.29 16.95
CA SER A 194 5.56 6.57 16.58
C SER A 194 4.64 7.74 16.96
N ALA A 195 3.37 7.69 16.57
CA ALA A 195 2.39 8.74 16.83
C ALA A 195 2.25 9.04 18.32
N GLY A 196 2.31 8.02 19.19
CA GLY A 196 2.27 8.23 20.64
C GLY A 196 3.47 8.97 21.18
N ILE A 197 4.67 8.55 20.77
CA ILE A 197 5.92 9.18 21.23
C ILE A 197 6.00 10.61 20.71
N LEU A 198 5.61 10.86 19.46
CA LEU A 198 5.62 12.18 18.85
C LEU A 198 4.62 13.14 19.51
N ALA A 199 3.40 12.67 19.80
CA ALA A 199 2.40 13.45 20.52
C ALA A 199 2.87 13.87 21.92
N GLU A 200 3.62 13.02 22.62
CA GLU A 200 4.18 13.38 23.92
C GLU A 200 5.37 14.34 23.85
N ARG A 201 6.13 14.32 22.76
CA ARG A 201 7.36 15.09 22.61
C ARG A 201 7.14 16.48 22.01
N SER A 202 6.03 16.71 21.32
CA SER A 202 5.81 17.98 20.63
C SER A 202 4.33 18.35 20.54
N ASP A 203 3.94 19.49 21.11
CA ASP A 203 2.61 20.07 20.91
C ASP A 203 2.32 20.34 19.43
N ARG A 204 3.37 20.58 18.62
CA ARG A 204 3.25 20.80 17.18
C ARG A 204 2.72 19.56 16.45
N TRP A 205 2.87 18.36 17.03
CA TRP A 205 2.30 17.13 16.46
C TRP A 205 0.78 17.24 16.32
N ASP A 206 0.11 17.80 17.32
CA ASP A 206 -1.34 17.95 17.33
C ASP A 206 -1.80 19.01 16.32
N ASP A 207 -0.95 19.98 16.00
CA ASP A 207 -1.19 20.98 14.96
C ASP A 207 -1.02 20.44 13.52
N LEU A 208 -0.36 19.29 13.34
CA LEU A 208 -0.16 18.70 12.01
C LEU A 208 -1.45 18.10 11.46
N GLY A 209 -1.73 18.39 10.19
CA GLY A 209 -2.79 17.73 9.44
C GLY A 209 -2.52 16.24 9.23
N THR A 210 -3.57 15.50 8.89
CA THR A 210 -3.55 14.05 8.69
C THR A 210 -2.48 13.60 7.67
N VAL A 211 -2.35 14.32 6.56
CA VAL A 211 -1.34 14.04 5.51
C VAL A 211 0.08 14.26 6.05
N GLN A 212 0.31 15.37 6.75
CA GLN A 212 1.60 15.72 7.33
C GLN A 212 2.05 14.72 8.40
N ARG A 213 1.13 14.29 9.28
CA ARG A 213 1.40 13.21 10.24
C ARG A 213 1.81 11.94 9.52
N GLY A 214 1.08 11.54 8.46
CA GLY A 214 1.41 10.37 7.65
C GLY A 214 2.82 10.45 7.02
N GLN A 215 3.24 11.64 6.56
CA GLN A 215 4.59 11.85 6.01
C GLN A 215 5.69 11.61 7.05
N VAL A 216 5.55 12.17 8.26
CA VAL A 216 6.50 11.97 9.37
C VAL A 216 6.60 10.50 9.76
N LEU A 217 5.44 9.85 9.96
CA LEU A 217 5.38 8.44 10.38
C LEU A 217 6.05 7.53 9.34
N ARG A 218 5.78 7.77 8.05
CA ARG A 218 6.41 7.01 6.97
C ARG A 218 7.93 7.23 6.91
N GLY A 219 8.38 8.48 7.09
CA GLY A 219 9.80 8.81 7.14
C GLY A 219 10.51 8.07 8.26
N LEU A 220 9.89 7.97 9.44
CA LEU A 220 10.50 7.31 10.59
C LEU A 220 10.70 5.79 10.39
N ARG A 221 9.86 5.13 9.58
CA ARG A 221 9.98 3.67 9.33
C ARG A 221 11.32 3.27 8.69
N ILE A 222 11.99 4.18 7.98
CA ILE A 222 13.27 3.86 7.31
C ILE A 222 14.39 3.55 8.31
N PHE A 223 14.28 4.06 9.53
CA PHE A 223 15.30 3.88 10.55
C PHE A 223 15.13 2.61 11.39
N LEU A 224 14.12 1.78 11.10
CA LEU A 224 14.01 0.47 11.75
C LEU A 224 15.18 -0.42 11.35
N ASP A 225 15.84 -1.01 12.35
CA ASP A 225 16.85 -2.06 12.17
C ASP A 225 16.29 -3.45 12.51
N THR A 226 15.20 -3.48 13.27
CA THR A 226 14.58 -4.67 13.83
C THR A 226 13.09 -4.69 13.50
N CYS A 227 12.59 -5.86 13.14
CA CYS A 227 11.20 -6.09 12.81
C CYS A 227 10.35 -5.86 14.05
N PRO A 228 9.32 -5.00 13.99
CA PRO A 228 8.49 -4.71 15.14
C PRO A 228 7.85 -5.99 15.67
N THR A 229 7.34 -6.88 14.81
CA THR A 229 6.51 -8.03 15.23
C THR A 229 7.26 -9.28 15.69
N SER A 230 8.59 -9.33 15.54
CA SER A 230 9.34 -10.57 15.81
C SER A 230 10.75 -10.37 16.35
N ASP A 231 11.19 -9.14 16.61
CA ASP A 231 12.56 -8.79 17.06
C ASP A 231 13.70 -9.32 16.16
N GLU A 232 13.36 -9.80 14.96
CA GLU A 232 14.32 -10.26 13.95
C GLU A 232 14.77 -9.07 13.07
N PRO A 233 15.95 -9.11 12.45
CA PRO A 233 16.41 -7.99 11.62
C PRO A 233 15.45 -7.63 10.48
N VAL A 234 15.40 -6.34 10.12
CA VAL A 234 14.81 -5.94 8.83
C VAL A 234 15.85 -6.01 7.72
N THR A 235 15.38 -6.24 6.50
CA THR A 235 16.19 -6.20 5.29
C THR A 235 15.69 -5.06 4.41
N MET A 236 16.64 -4.29 3.89
CA MET A 236 16.40 -3.30 2.84
C MET A 236 16.89 -3.85 1.51
N GLY A 237 16.09 -3.74 0.46
CA GLY A 237 16.45 -4.22 -0.87
C GLY A 237 15.64 -3.57 -1.98
N GLU A 238 16.18 -3.64 -3.20
CA GLU A 238 15.45 -3.29 -4.42
C GLU A 238 14.61 -4.49 -4.86
N GLU A 239 13.34 -4.25 -5.13
CA GLU A 239 12.41 -5.26 -5.60
C GLU A 239 11.60 -4.73 -6.79
N THR A 240 11.30 -5.60 -7.76
CA THR A 240 10.35 -5.28 -8.82
C THR A 240 8.96 -5.69 -8.37
N VAL A 241 8.06 -4.72 -8.18
CA VAL A 241 6.65 -4.97 -7.85
C VAL A 241 5.82 -4.92 -9.12
N GLU A 242 5.12 -6.01 -9.40
CA GLU A 242 4.21 -6.12 -10.53
C GLU A 242 2.76 -6.11 -10.08
N SER A 243 1.97 -5.21 -10.66
CA SER A 243 0.51 -5.28 -10.63
C SER A 243 -0.04 -5.71 -11.99
N CYS A 244 -1.35 -5.87 -12.11
CA CYS A 244 -2.00 -6.18 -13.38
C CYS A 244 -1.74 -5.11 -14.47
N CYS A 245 -1.45 -3.87 -14.09
CA CYS A 245 -1.34 -2.74 -15.03
C CYS A 245 -0.03 -1.96 -14.92
N SER A 246 0.83 -2.26 -13.94
CA SER A 246 2.12 -1.60 -13.75
C SER A 246 3.22 -2.58 -13.36
N THR A 247 4.45 -2.21 -13.66
CA THR A 247 5.67 -2.83 -13.14
C THR A 247 6.58 -1.68 -12.73
N ARG A 248 7.12 -1.73 -11.51
CA ARG A 248 8.01 -0.68 -11.00
C ARG A 248 9.05 -1.28 -10.08
N ASP A 249 10.25 -0.74 -10.15
CA ASP A 249 11.29 -1.03 -9.17
C ASP A 249 11.09 -0.14 -7.95
N VAL A 250 11.21 -0.74 -6.78
CA VAL A 250 10.99 -0.08 -5.49
C VAL A 250 12.14 -0.42 -4.56
N VAL A 251 12.48 0.52 -3.68
CA VAL A 251 13.21 0.19 -2.45
C VAL A 251 12.17 -0.22 -1.42
N ALA A 252 12.33 -1.42 -0.86
CA ALA A 252 11.47 -1.94 0.19
C ALA A 252 12.26 -2.25 1.46
N VAL A 253 11.63 -1.99 2.61
CA VAL A 253 12.08 -2.48 3.91
C VAL A 253 11.11 -3.55 4.37
N THR A 254 11.63 -4.74 4.67
CA THR A 254 10.83 -5.92 5.02
C THR A 254 11.40 -6.63 6.25
N CYS A 255 10.52 -7.20 7.08
CA CYS A 255 10.94 -8.10 8.14
C CYS A 255 11.55 -9.39 7.56
N ALA A 256 12.75 -9.78 7.98
CA ALA A 256 13.48 -10.91 7.36
C ALA A 256 12.76 -12.26 7.48
N GLU A 257 12.11 -12.52 8.61
CA GLU A 257 11.45 -13.82 8.85
C GLU A 257 10.03 -13.86 8.30
N SER A 258 9.22 -12.84 8.59
CA SER A 258 7.80 -12.82 8.23
C SER A 258 7.53 -12.32 6.81
N GLY A 259 8.47 -11.58 6.22
CA GLY A 259 8.28 -10.86 4.96
C GLY A 259 7.35 -9.65 5.06
N ALA A 260 6.94 -9.26 6.27
CA ALA A 260 6.03 -8.12 6.47
C ALA A 260 6.69 -6.82 5.96
N ARG A 261 5.99 -6.11 5.07
CA ARG A 261 6.48 -4.89 4.44
C ARG A 261 6.27 -3.68 5.34
N LEU A 262 7.33 -2.93 5.59
CA LEU A 262 7.33 -1.75 6.46
C LEU A 262 7.30 -0.45 5.64
N PHE A 263 8.11 -0.43 4.58
CA PHE A 263 8.30 0.72 3.70
C PHE A 263 8.40 0.27 2.24
N GLU A 264 7.88 1.07 1.32
CA GLU A 264 8.01 0.89 -0.13
C GLU A 264 8.06 2.28 -0.78
N GLN A 265 9.10 2.55 -1.57
CA GLN A 265 9.18 3.76 -2.39
C GLN A 265 9.64 3.40 -3.81
N PRO A 266 8.97 3.91 -4.86
CA PRO A 266 9.44 3.76 -6.24
C PRO A 266 10.83 4.36 -6.42
N ILE A 267 11.68 3.65 -7.15
CA ILE A 267 12.95 4.19 -7.64
C ILE A 267 12.61 5.10 -8.83
N ALA A 268 13.07 6.35 -8.79
CA ALA A 268 12.94 7.24 -9.93
C ALA A 268 13.90 6.80 -11.04
N ASP A 269 13.38 6.54 -12.24
CA ASP A 269 14.15 6.27 -13.46
C ASP A 269 15.00 7.48 -13.90
#